data_AF-A0ABD2F7H6-F1
#
_entry.id   AF-A0ABD2F7H6-F1
#
_cell.length_a   1.000
_cell.length_b   1.000
_cell.length_c   1.000
_cell.angle_alpha   90.00
_cell.angle_beta   90.00
_cell.angle_gamma   90.00
#
_symmetry.space_group_name_H-M   'P 1'
#
loop_
_entity.id
_entity.type
_entity.pdbx_description
1 polymer ?
#
loop_
_entity_poly.entity_id
_entity_poly.type
_entity_poly.pdbx_seq_one_letter_code
_entity_poly.pdbx_strand_id
1 'polypeptide(L)'
;MKGLYHTTGWILIILGSLSVCSGVIAFFPVFSSKVWFTGWSVRIACPIWNGALAITTGVLLLVACKEWTQRYLWEASFTFVIVSIMGCPLHLAIALESALLGPYCFYSFSGIAGTNYLGYAVAFPFPYAKFPSVCVDPSHYEEYHLTLQALDLCLSFALLCTSLTVFVKLSARLIRNGHIN
;
A
#
# COMPACT_ATOMS: atom_id res chain seq x y z
N MET A 1 28.04 -9.97 -3.09
CA MET A 1 27.17 -9.19 -2.17
C MET A 1 26.60 -7.93 -2.82
N LYS A 2 27.41 -7.08 -3.48
CA LYS A 2 26.92 -5.87 -4.20
C LYS A 2 25.79 -6.15 -5.21
N GLY A 3 25.92 -7.21 -6.01
CA GLY A 3 24.89 -7.57 -7.00
C GLY A 3 23.53 -7.92 -6.39
N LEU A 4 23.50 -8.50 -5.18
CA LEU A 4 22.25 -8.87 -4.49
C LEU A 4 21.50 -7.62 -4.01
N TYR A 5 22.20 -6.69 -3.37
CA TYR A 5 21.59 -5.43 -2.95
C TYR A 5 21.09 -4.64 -4.15
N HIS A 6 21.86 -4.59 -5.24
CA HIS A 6 21.42 -3.95 -6.47
C HIS A 6 20.13 -4.55 -7.03
N THR A 7 20.03 -5.88 -7.14
CA THR A 7 18.81 -6.54 -7.63
C THR A 7 17.64 -6.35 -6.66
N THR A 8 17.85 -6.48 -5.35
CA THR A 8 16.77 -6.27 -4.37
C THR A 8 16.28 -4.83 -4.34
N GLY A 9 17.16 -3.84 -4.52
CA GLY A 9 16.78 -2.44 -4.65
C GLY A 9 15.83 -2.20 -5.83
N TRP A 10 16.14 -2.77 -7.00
CA TRP A 10 15.25 -2.71 -8.17
C TRP A 10 13.91 -3.42 -7.92
N ILE A 11 13.93 -4.60 -7.31
CA ILE A 11 12.70 -5.35 -6.99
C ILE A 11 11.79 -4.51 -6.07
N LEU A 12 12.35 -3.87 -5.04
CA LEU A 12 11.59 -3.00 -4.14
C LEU A 12 10.98 -1.79 -4.86
N ILE A 13 11.71 -1.18 -5.79
CA ILE A 13 11.18 -0.08 -6.60
C ILE A 13 10.02 -0.55 -7.48
N ILE A 14 10.15 -1.69 -8.15
CA ILE A 14 9.11 -2.23 -9.03
C ILE A 14 7.86 -2.59 -8.24
N LEU A 15 8.00 -3.38 -7.17
CA LEU A 15 6.88 -3.78 -6.31
C LEU A 15 6.23 -2.58 -5.64
N GLY A 16 7.03 -1.63 -5.15
CA GLY A 16 6.54 -0.39 -4.56
C GLY A 16 5.76 0.45 -5.56
N SER A 17 6.26 0.59 -6.79
CA SER A 17 5.57 1.32 -7.87
C SER A 17 4.24 0.67 -8.23
N LEU A 18 4.20 -0.66 -8.35
CA LEU A 18 2.96 -1.40 -8.57
C LEU A 18 1.96 -1.20 -7.42
N SER A 19 2.44 -1.19 -6.17
CA SER A 19 1.61 -0.96 -4.97
C SER A 19 1.03 0.46 -4.95
N VAL A 20 1.82 1.46 -5.34
CA VAL A 20 1.31 2.85 -5.47
C VAL A 20 0.28 2.93 -6.59
N CYS A 21 0.54 2.35 -7.77
CA CYS A 21 -0.42 2.33 -8.87
C CYS A 21 -1.74 1.67 -8.45
N SER A 22 -1.65 0.50 -7.81
CA SER A 22 -2.82 -0.22 -7.28
C SER A 22 -3.62 0.64 -6.29
N GLY A 23 -2.93 1.25 -5.33
CA GLY A 23 -3.55 2.15 -4.35
C GLY A 23 -4.22 3.38 -4.98
N VAL A 24 -3.60 3.98 -6.01
CA VAL A 24 -4.19 5.13 -6.74
C VAL A 24 -5.45 4.69 -7.50
N ILE A 25 -5.41 3.52 -8.13
CA ILE A 25 -6.54 2.92 -8.84
C ILE A 25 -7.69 2.57 -7.87
N ALA A 26 -7.37 2.11 -6.66
CA ALA A 26 -8.31 1.86 -5.58
C ALA A 26 -8.92 3.16 -5.01
N PHE A 27 -8.11 4.21 -4.91
CA PHE A 27 -8.51 5.49 -4.34
C PHE A 27 -9.41 6.30 -5.27
N PHE A 28 -9.15 6.24 -6.58
CA PHE A 28 -9.95 6.88 -7.62
C PHE A 28 -10.56 5.83 -8.55
N PRO A 29 -11.57 5.07 -8.11
CA PRO A 29 -12.27 4.18 -9.03
C PRO A 29 -12.85 5.04 -10.16
N VAL A 30 -12.39 4.79 -11.39
CA VAL A 30 -12.81 5.51 -12.60
C VAL A 30 -12.48 7.02 -12.58
N PHE A 31 -11.38 7.43 -11.92
CA PHE A 31 -10.91 8.84 -11.90
C PHE A 31 -11.94 9.86 -11.36
N SER A 32 -12.94 9.43 -10.59
CA SER A 32 -13.89 10.33 -9.95
C SER A 32 -13.27 10.88 -8.65
N SER A 33 -12.86 12.15 -8.66
CA SER A 33 -12.33 12.83 -7.47
C SER A 33 -13.45 13.05 -6.44
N LYS A 34 -13.45 12.28 -5.34
CA LYS A 34 -14.36 12.47 -4.20
C LYS A 34 -13.57 12.90 -2.95
N VAL A 35 -13.37 14.21 -2.82
CA VAL A 35 -12.48 14.88 -1.84
C VAL A 35 -12.86 14.63 -0.36
N TRP A 36 -14.09 14.16 -0.07
CA TRP A 36 -14.63 14.06 1.30
C TRP A 36 -14.69 12.63 1.89
N PHE A 37 -14.17 11.61 1.20
CA PHE A 37 -14.12 10.21 1.68
C PHE A 37 -12.95 9.95 2.67
N THR A 38 -12.60 10.96 3.46
CA THR A 38 -11.35 11.08 4.22
C THR A 38 -11.20 10.11 5.40
N GLY A 39 -12.30 9.54 5.93
CA GLY A 39 -12.26 8.60 7.06
C GLY A 39 -11.87 7.15 6.68
N TRP A 40 -12.30 6.69 5.51
CA TRP A 40 -11.94 5.38 4.92
C TRP A 40 -10.69 5.46 4.03
N SER A 41 -10.40 6.66 3.50
CA SER A 41 -9.20 7.03 2.73
C SER A 41 -7.89 6.64 3.40
N VAL A 42 -7.81 6.64 4.73
CA VAL A 42 -6.59 6.26 5.47
C VAL A 42 -6.28 4.76 5.33
N ARG A 43 -7.30 3.89 5.26
CA ARG A 43 -7.13 2.45 5.05
C ARG A 43 -6.79 2.13 3.60
N ILE A 44 -7.45 2.81 2.65
CA ILE A 44 -7.22 2.65 1.20
C ILE A 44 -5.90 3.30 0.74
N ALA A 45 -5.33 4.23 1.51
CA ALA A 45 -4.00 4.79 1.25
C ALA A 45 -2.85 3.87 1.72
N CYS A 46 -3.14 2.74 2.37
CA CYS A 46 -2.11 1.82 2.86
C CYS A 46 -1.22 1.25 1.73
N PRO A 47 -1.75 0.79 0.58
CA PRO A 47 -0.93 0.43 -0.58
C PRO A 47 -0.04 1.58 -1.08
N ILE A 48 -0.51 2.83 -0.98
CA ILE A 48 0.22 4.03 -1.42
C ILE A 48 1.40 4.30 -0.47
N TRP A 49 1.13 4.36 0.84
CA TRP A 49 2.18 4.65 1.84
C TRP A 49 3.22 3.54 1.91
N ASN A 50 2.77 2.28 1.91
CA ASN A 50 3.69 1.15 1.94
C ASN A 50 4.48 1.01 0.63
N GLY A 51 3.82 1.28 -0.51
CA GLY A 51 4.49 1.37 -1.80
C GLY A 51 5.55 2.48 -1.84
N ALA A 52 5.25 3.66 -1.30
CA ALA A 52 6.20 4.76 -1.19
C ALA A 52 7.40 4.40 -0.31
N LEU A 53 7.16 3.76 0.85
CA LEU A 53 8.22 3.26 1.73
C LEU A 53 9.12 2.24 1.02
N ALA A 54 8.54 1.34 0.23
CA ALA A 54 9.29 0.37 -0.55
C ALA A 54 10.15 1.04 -1.64
N ILE A 55 9.61 2.05 -2.35
CA ILE A 55 10.36 2.84 -3.34
C ILE A 55 11.52 3.58 -2.66
N THR A 56 11.28 4.30 -1.55
CA THR A 56 12.33 5.02 -0.84
C THR A 56 13.42 4.07 -0.35
N THR A 57 13.03 2.89 0.16
CA THR A 57 13.97 1.86 0.59
C THR A 57 14.82 1.37 -0.59
N GLY A 58 14.19 1.03 -1.72
CA GLY A 58 14.88 0.55 -2.90
C GLY A 58 15.86 1.57 -3.47
N VAL A 59 15.46 2.85 -3.54
CA VAL A 59 16.33 3.96 -3.97
C VAL A 59 17.50 4.14 -3.01
N LEU A 60 17.25 4.23 -1.70
CA LEU A 60 18.32 4.38 -0.71
C LEU A 60 19.32 3.21 -0.78
N LEU A 61 18.83 1.99 -0.99
CA LEU A 61 19.67 0.81 -1.08
C LEU A 61 20.51 0.77 -2.37
N LEU A 62 19.97 1.24 -3.50
CA LEU A 62 20.75 1.43 -4.73
C LEU A 62 21.81 2.53 -4.58
N VAL A 63 21.47 3.65 -3.94
CA VAL A 63 22.42 4.75 -3.69
C VAL A 63 23.49 4.30 -2.70
N ALA A 64 23.14 3.59 -1.62
CA ALA A 64 24.09 2.99 -0.68
C ALA A 64 25.02 1.96 -1.37
N CYS A 65 24.52 1.25 -2.39
CA CYS A 65 25.33 0.36 -3.20
C CYS A 65 26.37 1.09 -4.05
N LYS A 66 26.00 2.25 -4.60
CA LYS A 66 26.87 3.12 -5.40
C LYS A 66 27.89 3.84 -4.50
N GLU A 67 27.43 4.46 -3.42
CA GLU A 67 28.22 5.21 -2.45
C GLU A 67 28.49 4.36 -1.21
N TRP A 68 29.18 3.23 -1.42
CA TRP A 68 29.39 2.22 -0.39
C TRP A 68 29.92 2.84 0.91
N THR A 69 30.88 3.75 0.86
CA THR A 69 31.54 4.34 2.03
C THR A 69 30.61 5.13 2.97
N GLN A 70 29.43 5.58 2.51
CA GLN A 70 28.53 6.42 3.28
C GLN A 70 27.64 5.62 4.23
N ARG A 71 27.99 5.64 5.52
CA ARG A 71 27.30 4.88 6.57
C ARG A 71 25.84 5.30 6.77
N TYR A 72 25.54 6.59 6.65
CA TYR A 72 24.19 7.12 6.87
C TYR A 72 23.16 6.56 5.87
N LEU A 73 23.57 6.26 4.62
CA LEU A 73 22.68 5.69 3.61
C LEU A 73 22.25 4.26 3.97
N TRP A 74 23.20 3.46 4.50
CA TRP A 74 22.93 2.11 4.97
C TRP A 74 22.03 2.09 6.19
N GLU A 75 22.25 3.00 7.14
CA GLU A 75 21.42 3.15 8.33
C GLU A 75 20.01 3.64 7.98
N ALA A 76 19.89 4.65 7.10
CA ALA A 76 18.60 5.08 6.57
C ALA A 76 17.87 3.93 5.88
N SER A 77 18.54 3.20 4.97
CA SER A 77 17.97 2.02 4.32
C SER A 77 17.46 0.99 5.34
N PHE A 78 18.26 0.71 6.38
CA PHE A 78 17.87 -0.23 7.43
C PHE A 78 16.62 0.22 8.20
N THR A 79 16.52 1.51 8.54
CA THR A 79 15.33 2.05 9.21
C THR A 79 14.09 1.98 8.33
N PHE A 80 14.17 2.36 7.06
CA PHE A 80 13.05 2.30 6.13
C PHE A 80 12.60 0.86 5.84
N VAL A 81 13.54 -0.10 5.78
CA VAL A 81 13.21 -1.53 5.71
C VAL A 81 12.38 -1.97 6.93
N ILE A 82 12.73 -1.54 8.14
CA ILE A 82 11.98 -1.89 9.35
C ILE A 82 10.55 -1.32 9.27
N VAL A 83 10.41 -0.04 8.87
CA VAL A 83 9.09 0.59 8.71
C VAL A 83 8.27 -0.11 7.63
N SER A 84 8.89 -0.50 6.51
CA SER A 84 8.25 -1.31 5.46
C SER A 84 7.77 -2.67 5.98
N ILE A 85 8.58 -3.37 6.77
CA ILE A 85 8.19 -4.65 7.40
C ILE A 85 7.01 -4.47 8.34
N MET A 86 6.95 -3.38 9.11
CA MET A 86 5.82 -3.09 9.98
C MET A 86 4.55 -2.71 9.21
N GLY A 87 4.70 -2.03 8.07
CA GLY A 87 3.60 -1.61 7.19
C GLY A 87 3.00 -2.74 6.36
N CYS A 88 3.80 -3.74 5.96
CA CYS A 88 3.32 -4.84 5.11
C CYS A 88 2.21 -5.70 5.73
N PRO A 89 2.25 -6.12 7.02
CA PRO A 89 1.14 -6.82 7.66
C PRO A 89 -0.14 -6.00 7.72
N LEU A 90 -0.02 -4.68 7.93
CA LEU A 90 -1.17 -3.77 7.90
C LEU A 90 -1.78 -3.71 6.49
N HIS A 91 -0.94 -3.57 5.46
CA HIS A 91 -1.35 -3.59 4.06
C HIS A 91 -2.07 -4.92 3.73
N LEU A 92 -1.51 -6.05 4.15
CA LEU A 92 -2.08 -7.38 3.95
C LEU A 92 -3.43 -7.55 4.68
N ALA A 93 -3.52 -7.13 5.94
CA ALA A 93 -4.75 -7.21 6.73
C ALA A 93 -5.88 -6.37 6.11
N ILE A 94 -5.56 -5.14 5.68
CA ILE A 94 -6.54 -4.26 5.02
C ILE A 94 -7.00 -4.85 3.69
N ALA A 95 -6.10 -5.40 2.89
CA ALA A 95 -6.44 -6.04 1.62
C ALA A 95 -7.32 -7.28 1.84
N LEU A 96 -7.02 -8.09 2.86
CA LEU A 96 -7.82 -9.25 3.24
C LEU A 96 -9.22 -8.87 3.75
N GLU A 97 -9.30 -7.91 4.67
CA GLU A 97 -10.57 -7.39 5.17
C GLU A 97 -11.42 -6.85 4.01
N SER A 98 -10.81 -6.06 3.13
CA SER A 98 -11.48 -5.52 1.95
C SER A 98 -11.98 -6.63 1.03
N ALA A 99 -11.19 -7.67 0.77
CA ALA A 99 -11.60 -8.82 -0.04
C ALA A 99 -12.80 -9.57 0.56
N LEU A 100 -12.81 -9.78 1.89
CA LEU A 100 -13.87 -10.50 2.60
C LEU A 100 -15.17 -9.69 2.72
N LEU A 101 -15.05 -8.38 2.89
CA LEU A 101 -16.20 -7.48 3.02
C LEU A 101 -16.86 -7.20 1.66
N GLY A 102 -16.17 -7.54 0.56
CA GLY A 102 -16.61 -7.27 -0.80
C GLY A 102 -16.52 -5.79 -1.14
N PRO A 103 -16.87 -5.40 -2.38
CA PRO A 103 -17.01 -3.98 -2.68
C PRO A 103 -18.07 -3.38 -1.77
N TYR A 104 -17.67 -2.38 -1.00
CA TYR A 104 -18.62 -1.55 -0.31
C TYR A 104 -19.46 -0.82 -1.36
N CYS A 105 -20.67 -1.34 -1.64
CA CYS A 105 -21.64 -0.63 -2.45
C CYS A 105 -21.81 0.77 -1.85
N PHE A 106 -21.75 1.79 -2.71
CA PHE A 106 -22.11 3.16 -2.33
C PHE A 106 -23.54 3.20 -1.76
N TYR A 107 -24.41 2.27 -2.22
CA TYR A 107 -25.75 2.01 -1.70
C TYR A 107 -25.84 1.20 -0.41
N SER A 108 -24.88 0.31 -0.10
CA SER A 108 -24.90 -0.43 1.18
C SER A 108 -24.68 0.50 2.38
N PHE A 109 -23.98 1.62 2.18
CA PHE A 109 -23.91 2.71 3.16
C PHE A 109 -25.22 3.50 3.30
N SER A 110 -26.10 3.47 2.30
CA SER A 110 -27.46 4.04 2.41
C SER A 110 -28.45 3.09 3.11
N GLY A 111 -28.06 1.82 3.33
CA GLY A 111 -28.97 0.74 3.69
C GLY A 111 -28.75 0.09 5.06
N ILE A 112 -27.58 -0.51 5.36
CA ILE A 112 -27.33 -1.30 6.59
C ILE A 112 -25.79 -1.35 6.78
N ALA A 113 -25.15 -0.86 7.85
CA ALA A 113 -25.34 -1.26 9.23
C ALA A 113 -24.97 -0.17 10.25
N GLY A 114 -25.96 0.28 11.03
CA GLY A 114 -25.78 0.47 12.48
C GLY A 114 -25.21 1.78 13.02
N THR A 115 -24.81 2.78 12.24
CA THR A 115 -24.43 4.10 12.79
C THR A 115 -24.97 5.27 11.97
N ASN A 116 -25.88 6.06 12.54
CA ASN A 116 -26.44 7.28 11.93
C ASN A 116 -25.38 8.28 11.45
N TYR A 117 -24.19 8.25 12.04
CA TYR A 117 -23.07 9.11 11.67
C TYR A 117 -22.53 8.84 10.26
N LEU A 118 -22.45 7.56 9.88
CA LEU A 118 -21.81 7.14 8.62
C LEU A 118 -22.76 7.36 7.42
N GLY A 119 -24.06 7.17 7.62
CA GLY A 119 -25.09 7.54 6.65
C GLY A 119 -25.18 9.06 6.42
N TYR A 120 -25.01 9.87 7.46
CA TYR A 120 -24.98 11.34 7.34
C TYR A 120 -23.78 11.85 6.54
N ALA A 121 -22.59 11.26 6.75
CA ALA A 121 -21.37 11.63 6.03
C ALA A 121 -21.40 11.28 4.53
N VAL A 122 -22.22 10.30 4.13
CA VAL A 122 -22.43 9.96 2.71
C VAL A 122 -23.54 10.82 2.08
N ALA A 123 -24.49 11.31 2.87
CA ALA A 123 -25.59 12.17 2.40
C ALA A 123 -25.20 13.65 2.21
N PHE A 124 -24.12 14.11 2.86
CA PHE A 124 -23.64 15.49 2.81
C PHE A 124 -22.16 15.53 2.43
N PRO A 125 -21.71 16.36 1.47
CA PRO A 125 -22.43 17.44 0.77
C PRO A 125 -23.12 17.02 -0.54
N PHE A 126 -22.98 15.77 -0.96
CA PHE A 126 -23.49 15.29 -2.24
C PHE A 126 -24.74 14.42 -2.02
N PRO A 127 -25.94 14.83 -2.50
CA PRO A 127 -27.20 14.13 -2.24
C PRO A 127 -27.38 12.94 -3.18
N TYR A 128 -26.49 11.94 -3.08
CA TYR A 128 -26.46 10.78 -3.97
C TYR A 128 -27.76 9.95 -3.95
N ALA A 129 -28.48 9.94 -2.82
CA ALA A 129 -29.78 9.30 -2.70
C ALA A 129 -30.88 9.94 -3.57
N LYS A 130 -30.68 11.16 -4.08
CA LYS A 130 -31.63 11.84 -4.98
C LYS A 130 -31.42 11.51 -6.46
N PHE A 131 -30.27 10.93 -6.82
CA PHE A 131 -29.92 10.66 -8.22
C PHE A 131 -29.60 9.18 -8.47
N PRO A 132 -30.58 8.28 -8.29
CA PRO A 132 -30.34 6.85 -8.38
C PRO A 132 -29.92 6.39 -9.77
N SER A 133 -30.25 7.15 -10.81
CA SER A 133 -29.84 6.91 -12.20
C SER A 133 -28.45 7.41 -12.56
N VAL A 134 -27.83 8.27 -11.73
CA VAL A 134 -26.52 8.90 -12.01
C VAL A 134 -25.38 8.18 -11.28
N CYS A 135 -25.70 7.41 -10.24
CA CYS A 135 -24.74 6.65 -9.44
C CYS A 135 -25.03 5.15 -9.55
N VAL A 136 -24.79 4.60 -10.74
CA VAL A 136 -24.84 3.17 -11.01
C VAL A 136 -23.41 2.63 -10.92
N ASP A 137 -23.22 1.54 -10.18
CA ASP A 137 -21.91 0.88 -10.14
C ASP A 137 -21.51 0.40 -11.54
N PRO A 138 -20.24 0.54 -11.93
CA PRO A 138 -19.77 0.04 -13.21
C PRO A 138 -20.08 -1.45 -13.39
N SER A 139 -20.33 -1.88 -14.62
CA SER A 139 -20.40 -3.30 -14.94
C SER A 139 -19.12 -4.01 -14.46
N HIS A 140 -19.25 -5.17 -13.82
CA HIS A 140 -18.14 -5.97 -13.27
C HIS A 140 -17.35 -5.30 -12.12
N TYR A 141 -17.96 -4.36 -11.38
CA TYR A 141 -17.31 -3.71 -10.24
C TYR A 141 -16.85 -4.69 -9.13
N GLU A 142 -17.62 -5.74 -8.88
CA GLU A 142 -17.24 -6.82 -7.93
C GLU A 142 -15.97 -7.54 -8.37
N GLU A 143 -15.86 -7.90 -9.64
CA GLU A 143 -14.69 -8.58 -10.19
C GLU A 143 -13.47 -7.66 -10.17
N TYR A 144 -13.66 -6.39 -10.53
CA TYR A 144 -12.60 -5.38 -10.47
C TYR A 144 -12.09 -5.18 -9.04
N HIS A 145 -13.00 -5.07 -8.07
CA HIS A 145 -12.62 -4.96 -6.67
C HIS A 145 -11.91 -6.24 -6.19
N LEU A 146 -12.45 -7.42 -6.48
CA LEU A 146 -11.79 -8.65 -6.03
C LEU A 146 -10.38 -8.81 -6.64
N THR A 147 -10.22 -8.48 -7.92
CA THR A 147 -8.92 -8.57 -8.61
C THR A 147 -7.90 -7.58 -8.05
N LEU A 148 -8.31 -6.35 -7.75
CA LEU A 148 -7.44 -5.33 -7.16
C LEU A 148 -6.98 -5.73 -5.75
N GLN A 149 -7.88 -6.26 -4.93
CA GLN A 149 -7.59 -6.68 -3.55
C GLN A 149 -6.70 -7.93 -3.54
N ALA A 150 -6.91 -8.87 -4.49
CA ALA A 150 -6.02 -10.01 -4.68
C ALA A 150 -4.61 -9.59 -5.11
N LEU A 151 -4.51 -8.57 -5.97
CA LEU A 151 -3.25 -7.97 -6.38
C LEU A 151 -2.53 -7.32 -5.18
N ASP A 152 -3.24 -6.54 -4.36
CA ASP A 152 -2.68 -5.90 -3.15
C ASP A 152 -2.23 -6.93 -2.09
N LEU A 153 -2.96 -8.04 -1.94
CA LEU A 153 -2.52 -9.18 -1.12
C LEU A 153 -1.20 -9.77 -1.63
N CYS A 154 -1.08 -9.97 -2.93
CA CYS A 154 0.14 -10.48 -3.53
C CYS A 154 1.32 -9.50 -3.36
N LEU A 155 1.07 -8.21 -3.62
CA LEU A 155 2.09 -7.16 -3.50
C LEU A 155 2.55 -6.97 -2.05
N SER A 156 1.63 -6.92 -1.09
CA SER A 156 1.97 -6.80 0.34
C SER A 156 2.81 -7.98 0.82
N PHE A 157 2.48 -9.21 0.39
CA PHE A 157 3.27 -10.40 0.70
C PHE A 157 4.66 -10.35 0.05
N ALA A 158 4.75 -10.01 -1.24
CA ALA A 158 6.02 -9.89 -1.95
C ALA A 158 6.92 -8.80 -1.33
N LEU A 159 6.34 -7.65 -0.96
CA LEU A 159 7.03 -6.57 -0.26
C LEU A 159 7.53 -7.01 1.12
N LEU A 160 6.74 -7.78 1.87
CA LEU A 160 7.16 -8.33 3.15
C LEU A 160 8.36 -9.27 2.97
N CYS A 161 8.28 -10.23 2.05
CA CYS A 161 9.36 -11.18 1.80
C CYS A 161 10.66 -10.50 1.35
N THR A 162 10.56 -9.52 0.44
CA THR A 162 11.73 -8.78 -0.05
C THR A 162 12.34 -7.89 1.03
N SER A 163 11.51 -7.16 1.79
CA SER A 163 11.96 -6.35 2.93
C SER A 163 12.62 -7.20 4.02
N LEU A 164 12.03 -8.36 4.36
CA LEU A 164 12.60 -9.30 5.33
C LEU A 164 13.96 -9.84 4.88
N THR A 165 14.10 -10.14 3.58
CA THR A 165 15.37 -10.59 3.01
C THR A 165 16.46 -9.52 3.16
N VAL A 166 16.14 -8.26 2.86
CA VAL A 166 17.07 -7.14 3.08
C VAL A 166 17.42 -7.01 4.56
N PHE A 167 16.41 -7.04 5.43
CA PHE A 167 16.60 -6.92 6.88
C PHE A 167 17.55 -7.98 7.41
N VAL A 168 17.31 -9.26 7.09
CA VAL A 168 18.17 -10.37 7.55
C VAL A 168 19.62 -10.17 7.06
N LYS A 169 19.82 -9.73 5.82
CA LYS A 169 21.16 -9.49 5.28
C LYS A 169 21.87 -8.32 5.95
N LEU A 170 21.18 -7.20 6.17
CA LEU A 170 21.74 -6.04 6.86
C LEU A 170 22.02 -6.34 8.34
N SER A 171 21.13 -7.04 9.01
CA SER A 171 21.31 -7.49 10.40
C SER A 171 22.48 -8.46 10.51
N ALA A 172 22.61 -9.44 9.61
CA ALA A 172 23.75 -10.35 9.60
C ALA A 172 25.09 -9.61 9.40
N ARG A 173 25.09 -8.57 8.56
CA ARG A 173 26.27 -7.72 8.35
C ARG A 173 26.60 -6.91 9.61
N LEU A 174 25.60 -6.32 10.25
CA LEU A 174 25.75 -5.56 11.49
C LEU A 174 26.33 -6.44 12.60
N ILE A 175 25.79 -7.65 12.79
CA ILE A 175 26.25 -8.58 13.83
C ILE A 175 27.68 -9.04 13.56
N ARG A 176 28.03 -9.33 12.30
CA ARG A 176 29.36 -9.84 11.93
C ARG A 176 30.45 -8.78 11.97
N ASN A 177 30.15 -7.57 11.48
CA ASN A 177 31.16 -6.53 11.26
C ASN A 177 31.10 -5.39 12.30
N GLY A 178 30.07 -5.35 13.15
CA GLY A 178 29.82 -4.24 14.07
C GLY A 178 29.27 -2.97 13.39
N HIS A 179 29.13 -2.97 12.07
CA HIS A 179 28.59 -1.86 11.28
C HIS A 179 27.81 -2.35 10.06
N ILE A 180 26.91 -1.51 9.54
CA ILE A 180 26.06 -1.82 8.38
C ILE A 180 26.78 -1.55 7.04
N ASN A 181 27.89 -0.79 7.06
CA ASN A 181 28.78 -0.63 5.89
C ASN A 181 29.82 -1.76 5.75
#